data_AF-A0A2G9NVZ3-F1
#
_entry.id   AF-A0A2G9NVZ3-F1
#
_cell.length_a   1.000
_cell.length_b   1.000
_cell.length_c   1.000
_cell.angle_alpha   90.00
_cell.angle_beta   90.00
_cell.angle_gamma   90.00
#
_symmetry.space_group_name_H-M   'P 1'
#
loop_
_entity.id
_entity.type
_entity.pdbx_description
1 polymer ?
#
loop_
_entity_poly.entity_id
_entity_poly.type
_entity_poly.pdbx_seq_one_letter_code
_entity_poly.pdbx_strand_id
1 'polypeptide(L)'
;MNLRDIVHKIGFHSWDDWEYVSQKSCEQIRTCDYDRVTQERTRHKWSDPEYKSLDSCEQIRKCYHCEEIESLGTYHPSAIGGGCYTDQICRNCEEQLDDHMNG
;
A
#
# COMPACT_ATOMS: atom_id res chain seq x y z
N MET A 1 22.31 28.87 -26.35
CA MET A 1 21.89 27.85 -25.37
C MET A 1 20.41 28.05 -25.13
N ASN A 2 19.57 27.02 -25.31
CA ASN A 2 18.12 27.17 -25.19
C ASN A 2 17.67 26.99 -23.72
N LEU A 3 16.49 27.48 -23.36
CA LEU A 3 15.97 27.40 -21.99
C LEU A 3 15.75 25.94 -21.53
N ARG A 4 15.31 25.06 -22.44
CA ARG A 4 15.09 23.62 -22.16
C ARG A 4 16.39 22.93 -21.74
N ASP A 5 17.51 23.23 -22.39
CA ASP A 5 18.84 22.69 -22.07
C ASP A 5 19.32 23.18 -20.69
N ILE A 6 19.05 24.43 -20.32
CA ILE A 6 19.43 24.99 -19.02
C ILE A 6 18.66 24.30 -17.90
N VAL A 7 17.34 24.19 -18.07
CA VAL A 7 16.43 23.53 -17.11
C VAL A 7 16.82 22.07 -16.90
N HIS A 8 17.13 21.36 -17.98
CA HIS A 8 17.61 19.97 -17.92
C HIS A 8 18.95 19.84 -17.20
N LYS A 9 19.92 20.71 -17.51
CA LYS A 9 21.26 20.70 -16.91
C LYS A 9 21.29 20.99 -15.41
N ILE A 10 20.28 21.68 -14.88
CA ILE A 10 20.16 21.96 -13.44
C ILE A 10 19.27 20.93 -12.71
N GLY A 11 18.90 19.82 -13.38
CA GLY A 11 18.25 18.65 -12.75
C GLY A 11 16.73 18.57 -12.94
N PHE A 12 16.11 19.48 -13.69
CA PHE A 12 14.69 19.37 -14.03
C PHE A 12 14.52 18.57 -15.32
N HIS A 13 14.26 17.28 -15.15
CA HIS A 13 13.94 16.38 -16.25
C HIS A 13 12.44 16.43 -16.57
N SER A 14 12.11 16.36 -17.86
CA SER A 14 10.75 16.08 -18.33
C SER A 14 10.56 14.57 -18.40
N TRP A 15 9.96 14.00 -17.37
CA TRP A 15 9.74 12.56 -17.27
C TRP A 15 8.43 12.14 -17.91
N ASP A 16 8.44 11.00 -18.59
CA ASP A 16 7.23 10.28 -18.95
C ASP A 16 6.56 9.65 -17.72
N ASP A 17 5.40 9.05 -17.96
CA ASP A 17 4.69 8.30 -16.93
C ASP A 17 5.50 7.08 -16.46
N TRP A 18 5.22 6.65 -15.23
CA TRP A 18 5.77 5.41 -14.70
C TRP A 18 5.02 4.21 -15.28
N GLU A 19 5.75 3.28 -15.86
CA GLU A 19 5.20 2.04 -16.42
C GLU A 19 5.78 0.82 -15.70
N TYR A 20 4.95 -0.22 -15.51
CA TYR A 20 5.43 -1.49 -14.98
C TYR A 20 6.25 -2.22 -16.05
N VAL A 21 7.43 -2.71 -15.66
CA VAL A 21 8.33 -3.44 -16.57
C VAL A 21 7.68 -4.72 -17.10
N SER A 22 6.86 -5.39 -16.28
CA SER A 22 6.06 -6.53 -16.71
C SER A 22 4.83 -6.70 -15.84
N GLN A 23 3.89 -7.54 -16.30
CA GLN A 23 2.67 -7.85 -15.54
C GLN A 23 2.95 -8.57 -14.20
N LYS A 24 4.14 -9.18 -14.04
CA LYS A 24 4.50 -9.96 -12.85
C LYS A 24 5.58 -9.29 -11.98
N SER A 25 6.04 -8.09 -12.35
CA SER A 25 7.05 -7.34 -11.60
C SER A 25 6.45 -6.09 -10.99
N CYS A 26 6.88 -5.75 -9.77
CA CYS A 26 6.57 -4.47 -9.13
C CYS A 26 7.53 -3.36 -9.54
N GLU A 27 8.54 -3.66 -10.35
CA GLU A 27 9.46 -2.69 -10.91
C GLU A 27 8.74 -1.79 -11.90
N GLN A 28 8.94 -0.49 -11.74
CA GLN A 28 8.49 0.53 -12.65
C GLN A 28 9.69 1.28 -13.22
N ILE A 29 9.59 1.59 -14.50
CA ILE A 29 10.55 2.41 -15.22
C ILE A 29 9.85 3.65 -15.76
N ARG A 30 10.58 4.75 -15.84
CA ARG A 30 10.21 5.91 -16.64
C ARG A 30 11.44 6.44 -17.35
N THR A 31 11.20 7.13 -18.46
CA THR A 31 12.26 7.70 -19.28
C THR A 31 12.10 9.21 -19.33
N CYS A 32 13.20 9.95 -19.39
CA CYS A 32 13.12 11.37 -19.71
C CYS A 32 12.97 11.56 -21.22
N ASP A 33 11.96 12.30 -21.65
CA ASP A 33 11.67 12.56 -23.06
C ASP A 33 12.87 13.22 -23.79
N TYR A 34 13.62 14.05 -23.08
CA TYR A 34 14.70 14.87 -23.63
C TYR A 34 16.04 14.11 -23.79
N ASP A 35 16.61 13.54 -22.73
CA ASP A 35 17.94 12.90 -22.76
C ASP A 35 17.90 11.36 -22.70
N ARG A 36 16.71 10.78 -22.61
CA ARG A 36 16.47 9.32 -22.57
C ARG A 36 17.10 8.61 -21.38
N VAL A 37 17.53 9.33 -20.35
CA VAL A 37 17.93 8.69 -19.10
C VAL A 37 16.71 8.03 -18.45
N THR A 38 16.93 6.90 -17.80
CA THR A 38 15.86 6.14 -17.12
C THR A 38 15.94 6.32 -15.61
N GLN A 39 14.79 6.15 -14.96
CA GLN A 39 14.70 5.95 -13.53
C GLN A 39 13.87 4.72 -13.23
N GLU A 40 14.27 4.02 -12.18
CA GLU A 40 13.63 2.80 -11.73
C GLU A 40 13.13 2.97 -10.29
N ARG A 41 12.02 2.32 -9.97
CA ARG A 41 11.52 2.18 -8.60
C ARG A 41 10.72 0.89 -8.45
N THR A 42 10.62 0.39 -7.23
CA THR A 42 9.70 -0.70 -6.91
C THR A 42 8.44 -0.12 -6.29
N ARG A 43 7.27 -0.39 -6.88
CA ARG A 43 5.98 0.03 -6.34
C ARG A 43 4.92 -1.05 -6.49
N HIS A 44 4.54 -1.62 -5.36
CA HIS A 44 3.50 -2.64 -5.29
C HIS A 44 2.13 -2.05 -5.62
N LYS A 45 1.32 -2.87 -6.30
CA LYS A 45 -0.11 -2.64 -6.48
C LYS A 45 -0.85 -3.64 -5.61
N TRP A 46 -1.22 -3.22 -4.42
CA TRP A 46 -1.88 -4.08 -3.44
C TRP A 46 -3.38 -4.25 -3.74
N SER A 47 -3.92 -5.40 -3.38
CA SER A 47 -5.36 -5.64 -3.30
C SER A 47 -6.01 -4.87 -2.16
N ASP A 48 -7.33 -4.91 -2.12
CA ASP A 48 -8.06 -4.53 -0.92
C ASP A 48 -7.66 -5.47 0.24
N PRO A 49 -7.67 -4.96 1.49
CA PRO A 49 -7.48 -5.80 2.67
C PRO A 49 -8.51 -6.92 2.77
N GLU A 50 -8.07 -8.09 3.20
CA GLU A 50 -8.92 -9.24 3.52
C GLU A 50 -8.50 -9.85 4.87
N TYR A 51 -9.43 -10.48 5.58
CA TYR A 51 -9.07 -11.24 6.78
C TYR A 51 -8.28 -12.48 6.37
N LYS A 52 -7.20 -12.76 7.12
CA LYS A 52 -6.31 -13.89 6.86
C LYS A 52 -7.03 -15.25 6.93
N SER A 53 -8.04 -15.36 7.77
CA SER A 53 -8.92 -16.51 7.88
C SER A 53 -10.28 -16.10 8.46
N LEU A 54 -11.25 -17.00 8.41
CA LEU A 54 -12.58 -16.77 8.98
C LEU A 54 -12.52 -16.48 10.48
N ASP A 55 -11.55 -17.05 11.21
CA ASP A 55 -11.43 -16.95 12.67
C ASP A 55 -10.26 -16.04 13.08
N SER A 56 -9.84 -15.11 12.20
CA SER A 56 -8.75 -14.18 12.49
C SER A 56 -9.23 -12.75 12.35
N CYS A 57 -8.93 -11.91 13.34
CA CYS A 57 -9.11 -10.46 13.24
C CYS A 57 -7.85 -9.81 12.55
N GLU A 58 -6.84 -10.60 12.09
CA GLU A 58 -5.67 -10.14 11.29
C GLU A 58 -6.06 -9.91 9.82
N GLN A 59 -5.69 -8.74 9.28
CA GLN A 59 -5.86 -8.44 7.86
C GLN A 59 -4.56 -8.57 7.08
N ILE A 60 -4.67 -9.08 5.87
CA ILE A 60 -3.60 -9.15 4.88
C ILE A 60 -4.03 -8.47 3.59
N ARG A 61 -3.07 -8.18 2.72
CA ARG A 61 -3.35 -7.86 1.30
C ARG A 61 -2.29 -8.47 0.41
N LYS A 62 -2.66 -8.79 -0.83
CA LYS A 62 -1.79 -9.43 -1.82
C LYS A 62 -1.39 -8.43 -2.91
N CYS A 63 -0.16 -8.48 -3.38
CA CYS A 63 0.25 -7.73 -4.56
C CYS A 63 -0.30 -8.36 -5.84
N TYR A 64 -0.94 -7.57 -6.70
CA TYR A 64 -1.45 -8.04 -8.00
C TYR A 64 -0.37 -8.47 -8.99
N HIS A 65 0.87 -8.04 -8.79
CA HIS A 65 1.98 -8.32 -9.70
C HIS A 65 2.87 -9.47 -9.20
N CYS A 66 3.49 -9.31 -8.04
CA CYS A 66 4.48 -10.25 -7.52
C CYS A 66 3.91 -11.29 -6.54
N GLU A 67 2.61 -11.23 -6.23
CA GLU A 67 1.94 -12.12 -5.28
C GLU A 67 2.42 -12.06 -3.82
N GLU A 68 3.29 -11.11 -3.48
CA GLU A 68 3.70 -10.84 -2.10
C GLU A 68 2.48 -10.54 -1.21
N ILE A 69 2.54 -10.99 0.04
CA ILE A 69 1.50 -10.80 1.04
C ILE A 69 2.06 -9.87 2.12
N GLU A 70 1.32 -8.79 2.40
CA GLU A 70 1.61 -7.87 3.50
C GLU A 70 0.58 -8.07 4.61
N SER A 71 1.04 -8.16 5.86
CA SER A 71 0.17 -8.12 7.04
C SER A 71 -0.08 -6.67 7.44
N LEU A 72 -1.35 -6.34 7.68
CA LEU A 72 -1.82 -5.01 8.07
C LEU A 72 -2.10 -4.92 9.58
N GLY A 73 -1.91 -6.02 10.31
CA GLY A 73 -2.22 -6.15 11.73
C GLY A 73 -3.67 -6.51 12.00
N THR A 74 -4.05 -6.44 13.28
CA THR A 74 -5.38 -6.78 13.76
C THR A 74 -6.35 -5.63 13.55
N TYR A 75 -7.52 -5.91 12.98
CA TYR A 75 -8.60 -4.96 12.78
C TYR A 75 -9.88 -5.46 13.46
N HIS A 76 -10.39 -4.64 14.38
CA HIS A 76 -11.73 -4.76 14.93
C HIS A 76 -12.56 -3.57 14.44
N PRO A 77 -13.65 -3.78 13.69
CA PRO A 77 -14.48 -2.66 13.29
C PRO A 77 -15.05 -2.00 14.54
N SER A 78 -14.67 -0.75 14.80
CA SER A 78 -15.25 0.02 15.90
C SER A 78 -16.76 0.03 15.70
N ALA A 79 -17.49 -0.51 16.68
CA ALA A 79 -18.93 -0.66 16.63
C ALA A 79 -19.58 0.63 16.12
N ILE A 80 -20.30 0.54 15.00
CA ILE A 80 -21.19 1.61 14.55
C ILE A 80 -22.14 1.89 15.72
N GLY A 81 -22.15 3.14 16.17
CA GLY A 81 -22.73 3.58 17.44
C GLY A 81 -24.06 2.91 17.80
N GLY A 82 -24.11 2.34 19.01
CA GLY A 82 -25.29 1.70 19.56
C GLY A 82 -24.88 0.68 20.61
N GLY A 83 -24.89 1.08 21.88
CA GLY A 83 -24.16 0.41 22.95
C GLY A 83 -24.60 -1.01 23.31
N CYS A 84 -23.61 -1.80 23.74
CA CYS A 84 -23.67 -2.66 24.92
C CYS A 84 -22.22 -2.94 25.38
N TYR A 85 -21.79 -2.25 26.44
CA TYR A 85 -20.42 -2.27 26.98
C TYR A 85 -20.10 -3.52 27.82
N THR A 86 -20.67 -4.69 27.55
CA THR A 86 -20.61 -5.81 28.51
C THR A 86 -20.18 -7.18 27.99
N ASP A 87 -19.94 -7.35 26.69
CA ASP A 87 -19.37 -8.60 26.15
C ASP A 87 -18.29 -8.29 25.09
N GLN A 88 -17.14 -7.79 25.55
CA GLN A 88 -15.99 -7.35 24.72
C GLN A 88 -15.15 -8.54 24.19
N ILE A 89 -15.75 -9.52 23.53
CA ILE A 89 -15.00 -10.65 22.92
C ILE A 89 -15.15 -10.57 21.39
N CYS A 90 -14.04 -10.51 20.61
CA CYS A 90 -14.09 -10.58 19.13
C CYS A 90 -14.72 -11.94 18.79
N ARG A 91 -15.87 -11.99 18.09
CA ARG A 91 -16.45 -13.27 17.65
C ARG A 91 -15.60 -14.00 16.60
N ASN A 92 -14.59 -13.34 16.04
CA ASN A 92 -13.64 -13.93 15.12
C ASN A 92 -12.46 -14.58 15.86
N CYS A 93 -11.77 -13.86 16.76
CA CYS A 93 -10.55 -14.35 17.41
C CYS A 93 -10.73 -14.78 18.87
N GLU A 94 -11.92 -14.64 19.44
CA GLU A 94 -12.24 -14.91 20.85
C GLU A 94 -11.38 -14.13 21.88
N GLU A 95 -10.59 -13.15 21.43
CA GLU A 95 -9.78 -12.31 22.30
C GLU A 95 -10.64 -11.21 22.94
N GLN A 96 -10.30 -10.87 24.19
CA GLN A 96 -10.87 -9.71 24.87
C GLN A 96 -10.43 -8.44 24.13
N LEU A 97 -11.40 -7.59 23.78
CA LEU A 97 -11.13 -6.27 23.23
C LEU A 97 -10.70 -5.38 24.40
N ASP A 98 -9.41 -5.43 24.76
CA ASP A 98 -8.89 -4.58 25.82
C ASP A 98 -9.11 -3.11 25.47
N ASP A 99 -9.96 -2.43 26.25
CA ASP A 99 -10.11 -0.98 26.27
C ASP A 99 -8.80 -0.35 26.77
N HIS A 100 -7.77 -0.32 25.93
CA HIS A 100 -6.61 0.55 26.15
C HIS A 100 -6.96 1.99 25.77
N MET A 101 -7.90 2.57 26.53
CA MET A 101 -7.94 4.02 26.74
C MET A 101 -6.82 4.35 27.72
N ASN A 102 -5.66 4.76 27.20
CA ASN A 102 -4.63 5.40 28.03
C ASN A 102 -5.25 6.60 28.75
N GLY A 103 -5.06 6.65 30.07
CA GLY A 103 -5.51 7.73 30.96
C GLY A 103 -4.71 9.02 30.84
#